data_AF-U6G7U1-F1
#
_entry.id   AF-U6G7U1-F1
#
_cell.length_a   1.000
_cell.length_b   1.000
_cell.length_c   1.000
_cell.angle_alpha   90.00
_cell.angle_beta   90.00
_cell.angle_gamma   90.00
#
_symmetry.space_group_name_H-M   'P 1'
#
loop_
_entity.id
_entity.type
_entity.pdbx_description
1 polymer ?
#
loop_
_entity_poly.entity_id
_entity_poly.type
_entity_poly.pdbx_seq_one_letter_code
_entity_poly.pdbx_strand_id
1 'polypeptide(L)'
;MVKDSLQDQAAVKEETHEEFVENWVIIVLFIVIIVLSIIFETLVGFLEEYLRHRGLYKLQEMLNCAFKELTILGFISLFLYATIRLGAVRKVNDKYLGVSKTEEAAIAEAEARGEEPYPPTHLTETFETIHVLIFMIMLTFILQVSALTVVGYRTMRDLAYLDSKTEEDLRNEVKAQLDRQQPHEKRLQKALQHWGIRQRFVLAANPLMPKPRKPEPGSPHFSFSAYLIHCFGDSLATMIELPPSVLVLTLLIVVLLRPALSLPGREVIIFMIIAAFGLLFSTYLAYAFLKYADAKIRPDAGALMALFGDPNAPLEETVSALHCPIDDRPLATTKQWPRRRVVNRAAALFPFGNPRYYKRLLQLLLFFHAAYTAVLLMCFFAQEAASRYIWWDNGYWSYPLTLLPLGTSFYLWTRLLRTFTTVFHVDFLASANTIREVEAEQDKAVLQRDVQFLDYLMHQVC
;
A
#
# COMPACT_ATOMS: atom_id res chain seq x y z
N MET A 1 37.95 37.29 -51.04
CA MET A 1 36.98 36.82 -52.06
C MET A 1 36.88 35.30 -52.16
N VAL A 2 37.89 34.54 -52.60
CA VAL A 2 37.77 33.04 -52.66
C VAL A 2 37.86 32.37 -51.28
N LYS A 3 38.54 33.00 -50.31
CA LYS A 3 38.63 32.50 -48.94
C LYS A 3 37.30 32.63 -48.18
N ASP A 4 36.56 33.71 -48.44
CA ASP A 4 35.27 33.99 -47.81
C ASP A 4 34.19 33.01 -48.29
N SER A 5 34.19 32.62 -49.58
CA SER A 5 33.22 31.66 -50.13
C SER A 5 33.41 30.21 -49.63
N LEU A 6 34.63 29.84 -49.21
CA LEU A 6 34.91 28.51 -48.64
C LEU A 6 34.55 28.44 -47.15
N GLN A 7 34.65 29.57 -46.43
CA GLN A 7 34.21 29.68 -45.04
C GLN A 7 32.69 29.64 -44.93
N ASP A 8 31.96 30.32 -45.82
CA ASP A 8 30.48 30.26 -45.87
C ASP A 8 29.97 28.85 -46.19
N GLN A 9 30.63 28.11 -47.09
CA GLN A 9 30.21 26.74 -47.43
C GLN A 9 30.47 25.72 -46.31
N ALA A 10 31.46 25.96 -45.46
CA ALA A 10 31.74 25.12 -44.30
C ALA A 10 30.73 25.37 -43.18
N ALA A 11 30.43 26.65 -42.89
CA ALA A 11 29.44 27.04 -41.88
C ALA A 11 28.03 26.52 -42.20
N VAL A 12 27.59 26.64 -43.46
CA VAL A 12 26.27 26.13 -43.90
C VAL A 12 26.17 24.59 -43.82
N LYS A 13 27.29 23.87 -43.97
CA LYS A 13 27.33 22.40 -43.80
C LYS A 13 27.30 21.96 -42.33
N GLU A 14 27.85 22.76 -41.42
CA GLU A 14 27.79 22.48 -39.97
C GLU A 14 26.38 22.73 -39.42
N GLU A 15 25.75 23.87 -39.75
CA GLU A 15 24.38 24.20 -39.32
C GLU A 15 23.37 23.14 -39.77
N THR A 16 23.47 22.66 -41.02
CA THR A 16 22.56 21.61 -41.54
C THR A 16 22.77 20.24 -40.92
N HIS A 17 23.96 19.95 -40.38
CA HIS A 17 24.23 18.69 -39.69
C HIS A 17 23.70 18.71 -38.25
N GLU A 18 23.80 19.84 -37.54
CA GLU A 18 23.25 20.00 -36.19
C GLU A 18 21.71 19.91 -36.20
N GLU A 19 21.04 20.63 -37.11
CA GLU A 19 19.58 20.54 -37.27
C GLU A 19 19.12 19.11 -37.62
N PHE A 20 19.89 18.39 -38.43
CA PHE A 20 19.58 17.01 -38.79
C PHE A 20 19.68 16.06 -37.57
N VAL A 21 20.72 16.21 -36.76
CA VAL A 21 20.91 15.42 -35.54
C VAL A 21 19.82 15.74 -34.52
N GLU A 22 19.51 17.00 -34.29
CA GLU A 22 18.44 17.43 -33.36
C GLU A 22 17.09 16.85 -33.77
N ASN A 23 16.72 16.94 -35.05
CA ASN A 23 15.47 16.38 -35.55
C ASN A 23 15.40 14.86 -35.36
N TRP A 24 16.50 14.13 -35.60
CA TRP A 24 16.54 12.69 -35.34
C TRP A 24 16.43 12.35 -33.86
N VAL A 25 17.07 13.12 -32.98
CA VAL A 25 16.96 12.94 -31.52
C VAL A 25 15.52 13.16 -31.07
N ILE A 26 14.86 14.21 -31.58
CA ILE A 26 13.44 14.49 -31.30
C ILE A 26 12.56 13.32 -31.76
N ILE A 27 12.75 12.82 -32.99
CA ILE A 27 11.99 11.67 -33.52
C ILE A 27 12.19 10.43 -32.65
N VAL A 28 13.44 10.11 -32.28
CA VAL A 28 13.75 8.96 -31.41
C VAL A 28 13.11 9.13 -30.04
N LEU A 29 13.17 10.31 -29.45
CA LEU A 29 12.54 10.60 -28.16
C LEU A 29 11.03 10.40 -28.24
N PHE A 30 10.37 10.88 -29.30
CA PHE A 30 8.94 10.65 -29.52
C PHE A 30 8.61 9.16 -29.66
N ILE A 31 9.39 8.40 -30.44
CA ILE A 31 9.18 6.95 -30.58
C ILE A 31 9.30 6.26 -29.21
N VAL A 32 10.31 6.60 -28.41
CA VAL A 32 10.50 6.05 -27.07
C VAL A 32 9.31 6.39 -26.16
N ILE A 33 8.84 7.65 -26.15
CA ILE A 33 7.69 8.09 -25.34
C ILE A 33 6.43 7.33 -25.75
N ILE A 34 6.16 7.17 -27.06
CA ILE A 34 5.00 6.44 -27.57
C ILE A 34 5.07 4.97 -27.15
N VAL A 35 6.23 4.31 -27.33
CA VAL A 35 6.42 2.91 -26.93
C VAL A 35 6.23 2.73 -25.43
N LEU A 36 6.81 3.61 -24.61
CA LEU A 36 6.63 3.58 -23.15
C LEU A 36 5.16 3.80 -22.76
N SER A 37 4.45 4.68 -23.44
CA SER A 37 3.03 4.94 -23.20
C SER A 37 2.18 3.71 -23.52
N ILE A 38 2.44 3.03 -24.64
CA ILE A 38 1.76 1.77 -25.02
C ILE A 38 2.04 0.66 -24.01
N ILE A 39 3.31 0.50 -23.59
CA ILE A 39 3.70 -0.49 -22.57
C ILE A 39 2.97 -0.21 -21.26
N PHE A 40 2.92 1.06 -20.85
CA PHE A 40 2.23 1.48 -19.63
C PHE A 40 0.74 1.18 -19.71
N GLU A 41 0.05 1.59 -20.78
CA GLU A 41 -1.38 1.32 -20.98
C GLU A 41 -1.68 -0.19 -20.98
N THR A 42 -0.83 -0.98 -21.63
CA THR A 42 -0.95 -2.45 -21.63
C THR A 42 -0.79 -3.04 -20.23
N LEU A 43 0.18 -2.55 -19.45
CA LEU A 43 0.39 -2.96 -18.06
C LEU A 43 -0.79 -2.60 -17.17
N VAL A 44 -1.36 -1.41 -17.33
CA VAL A 44 -2.57 -0.97 -16.61
C VAL A 44 -3.75 -1.87 -16.96
N GLY A 45 -4.01 -2.08 -18.25
CA GLY A 45 -5.10 -2.96 -18.71
C GLY A 45 -4.95 -4.39 -18.21
N PHE A 46 -3.74 -4.94 -18.24
CA PHE A 46 -3.46 -6.26 -17.68
C PHE A 46 -3.72 -6.32 -16.17
N LEU A 47 -3.33 -5.28 -15.43
CA LEU A 47 -3.52 -5.23 -13.98
C LEU A 47 -5.00 -5.08 -13.62
N GLU A 48 -5.74 -4.22 -14.31
CA GLU A 48 -7.19 -4.08 -14.13
C GLU A 48 -7.93 -5.39 -14.41
N GLU A 49 -7.61 -6.04 -15.53
CA GLU A 49 -8.22 -7.32 -15.91
C GLU A 49 -7.88 -8.42 -14.90
N TYR A 50 -6.63 -8.44 -14.41
CA TYR A 50 -6.20 -9.37 -13.36
C TYR A 50 -6.98 -9.15 -12.06
N LEU A 51 -7.18 -7.90 -11.64
CA LEU A 51 -7.96 -7.57 -10.44
C LEU A 51 -9.44 -7.92 -10.61
N ARG A 52 -10.01 -7.66 -11.79
CA ARG A 52 -11.40 -7.99 -12.14
C ARG A 52 -11.65 -9.49 -12.09
N HIS A 53 -10.78 -10.30 -12.70
CA HIS A 53 -10.88 -11.77 -12.66
C HIS A 53 -10.77 -12.34 -11.25
N ARG A 54 -10.14 -11.62 -10.33
CA ARG A 54 -9.99 -12.03 -8.93
C ARG A 54 -11.11 -11.51 -8.02
N GLY A 55 -12.08 -10.77 -8.55
CA GLY A 55 -13.17 -10.17 -7.77
C GLY A 55 -12.71 -9.05 -6.84
N LEU A 56 -11.54 -8.44 -7.09
CA LEU A 56 -10.97 -7.38 -6.25
C LEU A 56 -11.40 -5.99 -6.74
N TYR A 57 -12.72 -5.79 -6.89
CA TYR A 57 -13.29 -4.58 -7.50
C TYR A 57 -12.86 -3.28 -6.81
N LYS A 58 -12.82 -3.26 -5.47
CA LYS A 58 -12.37 -2.07 -4.71
C LYS A 58 -10.91 -1.73 -4.92
N LEU A 59 -10.06 -2.74 -5.15
CA LEU A 59 -8.66 -2.49 -5.45
C LEU A 59 -8.48 -1.98 -6.88
N GLN A 60 -9.29 -2.47 -7.82
CA GLN A 60 -9.34 -1.94 -9.18
C GLN A 60 -9.77 -0.47 -9.18
N GLU A 61 -10.86 -0.12 -8.46
CA GLU A 61 -11.32 1.26 -8.33
C GLU A 61 -10.22 2.18 -7.78
N MET A 62 -9.51 1.73 -6.75
CA MET A 62 -8.41 2.46 -6.15
C MET A 62 -7.21 2.60 -7.10
N LEU A 63 -6.88 1.56 -7.87
CA LEU A 63 -5.84 1.61 -8.89
C LEU A 63 -6.20 2.64 -9.97
N ASN A 64 -7.45 2.67 -10.41
CA ASN A 64 -7.95 3.63 -11.39
C ASN A 64 -7.89 5.06 -10.84
N CYS A 65 -8.22 5.25 -9.56
CA CYS A 65 -8.00 6.51 -8.86
C CYS A 65 -6.51 6.90 -8.83
N ALA A 66 -5.60 5.98 -8.50
CA ALA A 66 -4.16 6.25 -8.46
C ALA A 66 -3.62 6.65 -9.85
N PHE A 67 -4.08 6.00 -10.93
CA PHE A 67 -3.72 6.40 -12.28
C PHE A 67 -4.31 7.75 -12.67
N LYS A 68 -5.55 8.04 -12.27
CA LYS A 68 -6.13 9.37 -12.46
C LYS A 68 -5.29 10.44 -11.76
N GLU A 69 -4.89 10.23 -10.52
CA GLU A 69 -4.00 11.15 -9.79
C GLU A 69 -2.63 11.28 -10.49
N LEU A 70 -2.08 10.18 -11.02
CA LEU A 70 -0.82 10.21 -11.78
C LEU A 70 -0.95 11.06 -13.06
N THR A 71 -2.08 10.97 -13.77
CA THR A 71 -2.34 11.81 -14.96
C THR A 71 -2.51 13.28 -14.58
N ILE A 72 -3.17 13.58 -13.46
CA ILE A 72 -3.29 14.95 -12.95
C ILE A 72 -1.90 15.49 -12.59
N LEU A 73 -1.05 14.68 -11.96
CA LEU A 73 0.32 15.07 -11.65
C LEU A 73 1.13 15.35 -12.93
N GLY A 74 1.03 14.48 -13.94
CA GLY A 74 1.66 14.70 -15.25
C GLY A 74 1.19 15.98 -15.94
N PHE A 75 -0.10 16.31 -15.82
CA PHE A 75 -0.65 17.57 -16.31
C PHE A 75 -0.10 18.78 -15.55
N ILE A 76 0.04 18.67 -14.22
CA ILE A 76 0.68 19.72 -13.40
C ILE A 76 2.14 19.93 -13.83
N SER A 77 2.90 18.87 -14.13
CA SER A 77 4.27 19.01 -14.66
C SER A 77 4.27 19.75 -15.99
N LEU A 78 3.38 19.36 -16.91
CA LEU A 78 3.29 19.99 -18.23
C LEU A 78 2.92 21.47 -18.12
N PHE A 79 1.95 21.80 -17.25
CA PHE A 79 1.55 23.18 -16.98
C PHE A 79 2.70 23.99 -16.35
N LEU A 80 3.43 23.40 -15.40
CA LEU A 80 4.58 24.03 -14.77
C LEU A 80 5.70 24.25 -15.78
N TYR A 81 6.00 23.26 -16.61
CA TYR A 81 6.95 23.35 -17.71
C TYR A 81 6.58 24.47 -18.70
N ALA A 82 5.31 24.55 -19.10
CA ALA A 82 4.81 25.64 -19.93
C ALA A 82 4.95 27.00 -19.24
N THR A 83 4.62 27.10 -17.95
CA THR A 83 4.76 28.33 -17.15
C THR A 83 6.22 28.78 -17.04
N ILE A 84 7.15 27.84 -16.90
CA ILE A 84 8.61 28.08 -16.92
C ILE A 84 9.04 28.60 -18.29
N ARG A 85 8.65 27.91 -19.38
CA ARG A 85 8.97 28.30 -20.76
C ARG A 85 8.40 29.66 -21.15
N LEU A 86 7.23 30.02 -20.64
CA LEU A 86 6.60 31.33 -20.85
C LEU A 86 7.23 32.46 -20.00
N GLY A 87 8.23 32.16 -19.17
CA GLY A 87 8.93 33.15 -18.34
C GLY A 87 8.13 33.67 -17.14
N ALA A 88 6.96 33.10 -16.84
CA ALA A 88 6.14 33.54 -15.71
C ALA A 88 6.79 33.21 -14.36
N VAL A 89 7.46 32.05 -14.25
CA VAL A 89 8.21 31.67 -13.04
C VAL A 89 9.37 32.62 -12.77
N ARG A 90 10.08 33.07 -13.82
CA ARG A 90 11.15 34.06 -13.71
C ARG A 90 10.65 35.38 -13.12
N LYS A 91 9.52 35.89 -13.63
CA LYS A 91 8.88 37.11 -13.06
C LYS A 91 8.55 36.97 -11.58
N VAL A 92 8.17 35.77 -11.13
CA VAL A 92 7.90 35.50 -9.71
C VAL A 92 9.21 35.43 -8.91
N ASN A 93 10.24 34.76 -9.44
CA ASN A 93 11.57 34.69 -8.84
C ASN A 93 12.15 36.11 -8.62
N ASP A 94 12.16 36.93 -9.66
CA ASP A 94 12.68 38.29 -9.63
C ASP A 94 11.93 39.18 -8.62
N LYS A 95 10.61 38.95 -8.47
CA LYS A 95 9.77 39.74 -7.57
C LYS A 95 9.94 39.38 -6.09
N TYR A 96 10.14 38.11 -5.76
CA TYR A 96 10.10 37.65 -4.35
C TYR A 96 11.42 37.15 -3.80
N LEU A 97 12.26 36.54 -4.63
CA LEU A 97 13.55 35.96 -4.21
C LEU A 97 14.73 36.83 -4.66
N GLY A 98 14.53 37.64 -5.71
CA GLY A 98 15.60 38.41 -6.34
C GLY A 98 16.50 37.53 -7.19
N VAL A 99 17.41 38.16 -7.95
CA VAL A 99 18.39 37.45 -8.77
C VAL A 99 19.53 37.00 -7.87
N SER A 100 19.83 35.70 -7.86
CA SER A 100 20.98 35.19 -7.11
C SER A 100 22.30 35.56 -7.80
N LYS A 101 23.40 35.72 -7.06
CA LYS A 101 24.71 36.04 -7.66
C LYS A 101 25.19 35.03 -8.70
N THR A 102 24.80 33.76 -8.52
CA THR A 102 25.10 32.66 -9.46
C THR A 102 24.25 32.75 -10.72
N GLU A 103 22.98 33.12 -10.58
CA GLU A 103 22.07 33.36 -11.70
C GLU A 103 22.48 34.61 -12.49
N GLU A 104 22.91 35.67 -11.81
CA GLU A 104 23.44 36.89 -12.44
C GLU A 104 24.71 36.60 -13.24
N ALA A 105 25.63 35.80 -12.70
CA ALA A 105 26.84 35.37 -13.40
C ALA A 105 26.51 34.50 -14.62
N ALA A 106 25.55 33.57 -14.49
CA ALA A 106 25.13 32.70 -15.59
C ALA A 106 24.41 33.50 -16.70
N ILE A 107 23.57 34.49 -16.33
CA ILE A 107 22.92 35.39 -17.29
C ILE A 107 23.97 36.23 -18.02
N ALA A 108 24.96 36.79 -17.30
CA ALA A 108 26.02 37.58 -17.91
C ALA A 108 26.90 36.75 -18.86
N GLU A 109 27.17 35.48 -18.53
CA GLU A 109 27.90 34.57 -19.40
C GLU A 109 27.09 34.20 -20.66
N ALA A 110 25.80 33.90 -20.51
CA ALA A 110 24.93 33.62 -21.65
C ALA A 110 24.78 34.83 -22.57
N GLU A 111 24.63 36.04 -22.00
CA GLU A 111 24.56 37.30 -22.75
C GLU A 111 25.88 37.60 -23.47
N ALA A 112 27.03 37.31 -22.84
CA ALA A 112 28.34 37.45 -23.48
C ALA A 112 28.55 36.48 -24.65
N ARG A 113 27.89 35.32 -24.63
CA ARG A 113 27.92 34.32 -25.72
C ARG A 113 26.84 34.53 -26.78
N GLY A 114 25.89 35.44 -26.54
CA GLY A 114 24.73 35.64 -27.42
C GLY A 114 23.80 34.43 -27.48
N GLU A 115 23.82 33.57 -26.46
CA GLU A 115 23.01 32.34 -26.41
C GLU A 115 21.62 32.65 -25.83
N GLU A 116 20.57 32.52 -26.65
CA GLU A 116 19.21 32.32 -26.17
C GLU A 116 18.88 30.82 -26.29
N PRO A 117 18.39 30.14 -25.23
CA PRO A 117 17.69 30.67 -24.07
C PRO A 117 18.54 30.89 -22.80
N TYR A 118 18.11 31.85 -21.97
CA TYR A 118 18.68 32.13 -20.65
C TYR A 118 18.72 30.90 -19.72
N PRO A 119 19.72 30.82 -18.83
CA PRO A 119 19.88 29.69 -17.91
C PRO A 119 18.67 29.54 -16.96
N PRO A 120 18.36 28.30 -16.53
CA PRO A 120 17.25 28.04 -15.62
C PRO A 120 17.45 28.74 -14.27
N THR A 121 16.38 29.33 -13.72
CA THR A 121 16.40 29.98 -12.40
C THR A 121 16.46 28.94 -11.28
N HIS A 122 16.99 29.31 -10.10
CA HIS A 122 17.01 28.40 -8.93
C HIS A 122 15.60 27.92 -8.52
N LEU A 123 14.59 28.79 -8.70
CA LEU A 123 13.20 28.43 -8.44
C LEU A 123 12.71 27.34 -9.42
N THR A 124 13.10 27.42 -10.69
CA THR A 124 12.81 26.41 -11.71
C THR A 124 13.39 25.05 -11.33
N GLU A 125 14.67 25.01 -10.96
CA GLU A 125 15.36 23.79 -10.53
C GLU A 125 14.72 23.17 -9.28
N THR A 126 14.37 24.00 -8.29
CA THR A 126 13.67 23.55 -7.08
C THR A 126 12.30 22.95 -7.43
N PHE A 127 11.56 23.58 -8.34
CA PHE A 127 10.26 23.09 -8.80
C PHE A 127 10.37 21.75 -9.52
N GLU A 128 11.34 21.61 -10.42
CA GLU A 128 11.62 20.36 -11.12
C GLU A 128 12.00 19.25 -10.13
N THR A 129 12.86 19.56 -9.16
CA THR A 129 13.28 18.62 -8.11
C THR A 129 12.10 18.17 -7.26
N ILE A 130 11.25 19.09 -6.80
CA ILE A 130 10.03 18.77 -6.04
C ILE A 130 9.10 17.92 -6.90
N HIS A 131 8.96 18.24 -8.18
CA HIS A 131 8.08 17.52 -9.08
C HIS A 131 8.55 16.06 -9.27
N VAL A 132 9.83 15.85 -9.58
CA VAL A 132 10.46 14.53 -9.70
C VAL A 132 10.33 13.77 -8.38
N LEU A 133 10.52 14.43 -7.24
CA LEU A 133 10.34 13.82 -5.93
C LEU A 133 8.91 13.33 -5.72
N ILE A 134 7.89 14.17 -5.95
CA ILE A 134 6.48 13.76 -5.78
C ILE A 134 6.15 12.60 -6.73
N PHE A 135 6.61 12.65 -7.98
CA PHE A 135 6.46 11.55 -8.94
C PHE A 135 7.08 10.26 -8.39
N MET A 136 8.31 10.32 -7.86
CA MET A 136 8.97 9.18 -7.25
C MET A 136 8.21 8.65 -6.02
N ILE A 137 7.64 9.53 -5.18
CA ILE A 137 6.80 9.12 -4.04
C ILE A 137 5.55 8.38 -4.52
N MET A 138 4.88 8.88 -5.55
CA MET A 138 3.70 8.20 -6.11
C MET A 138 4.06 6.84 -6.71
N LEU A 139 5.16 6.79 -7.48
CA LEU A 139 5.63 5.55 -8.09
C LEU A 139 6.00 4.50 -7.04
N THR A 140 6.79 4.86 -6.02
CA THR A 140 7.15 3.94 -4.94
C THR A 140 5.93 3.50 -4.15
N PHE A 141 4.97 4.40 -3.91
CA PHE A 141 3.71 4.07 -3.24
C PHE A 141 2.89 3.06 -4.04
N ILE A 142 2.70 3.26 -5.35
CA ILE A 142 2.00 2.32 -6.24
C ILE A 142 2.71 0.95 -6.24
N LEU A 143 4.04 0.92 -6.31
CA LEU A 143 4.82 -0.31 -6.25
C LEU A 143 4.65 -1.04 -4.90
N GLN A 144 4.71 -0.31 -3.79
CA GLN A 144 4.50 -0.87 -2.45
C GLN A 144 3.09 -1.45 -2.30
N VAL A 145 2.07 -0.71 -2.74
CA VAL A 145 0.67 -1.15 -2.77
C VAL A 145 0.48 -2.41 -3.61
N SER A 146 1.09 -2.46 -4.78
CA SER A 146 1.04 -3.61 -5.68
C SER A 146 1.69 -4.83 -5.02
N ALA A 147 2.85 -4.65 -4.38
CA ALA A 147 3.50 -5.72 -3.63
C ALA A 147 2.66 -6.20 -2.43
N LEU A 148 2.05 -5.28 -1.67
CA LEU A 148 1.13 -5.62 -0.56
C LEU A 148 -0.11 -6.36 -1.06
N THR A 149 -0.63 -5.99 -2.24
CA THR A 149 -1.73 -6.70 -2.91
C THR A 149 -1.35 -8.14 -3.22
N VAL A 150 -0.20 -8.36 -3.86
CA VAL A 150 0.25 -9.70 -4.25
C VAL A 150 0.44 -10.59 -3.03
N VAL A 151 1.04 -10.05 -1.95
CA VAL A 151 1.21 -10.80 -0.70
C VAL A 151 -0.13 -11.02 0.02
N GLY A 152 -1.01 -10.03 -0.04
CA GLY A 152 -2.40 -10.11 0.38
C GLY A 152 -3.14 -11.26 -0.25
N TYR A 153 -3.07 -11.35 -1.58
CA TYR A 153 -3.68 -12.41 -2.36
C TYR A 153 -3.16 -13.80 -1.97
N ARG A 154 -1.84 -13.95 -1.80
CA ARG A 154 -1.25 -15.22 -1.30
C ARG A 154 -1.79 -15.59 0.08
N THR A 155 -1.94 -14.60 0.95
CA THR A 155 -2.51 -14.79 2.29
C THR A 155 -3.98 -15.19 2.22
N MET A 156 -4.76 -14.56 1.36
CA MET A 156 -6.16 -14.88 1.15
C MET A 156 -6.37 -16.30 0.62
N ARG A 157 -5.54 -16.74 -0.33
CA ARG A 157 -5.56 -18.13 -0.82
C ARG A 157 -5.26 -19.14 0.29
N ASP A 158 -4.30 -18.83 1.16
CA ASP A 158 -4.00 -19.65 2.34
C ASP A 158 -5.17 -19.68 3.33
N LEU A 159 -5.88 -18.56 3.55
CA LEU A 159 -7.11 -18.55 4.34
C LEU A 159 -8.24 -19.37 3.71
N ALA A 160 -8.45 -19.25 2.39
CA ALA A 160 -9.43 -20.06 1.66
C ALA A 160 -9.12 -21.56 1.76
N TYR A 161 -7.83 -21.93 1.70
CA TYR A 161 -7.40 -23.31 1.93
C TYR A 161 -7.74 -23.79 3.35
N LEU A 162 -7.50 -22.96 4.38
CA LEU A 162 -7.87 -23.31 5.76
C LEU A 162 -9.38 -23.43 5.96
N ASP A 163 -10.17 -22.58 5.28
CA ASP A 163 -11.63 -22.59 5.35
C ASP A 163 -12.24 -23.82 4.64
N SER A 164 -11.53 -24.37 3.64
CA SER A 164 -11.93 -25.60 2.94
C SER A 164 -11.77 -26.88 3.76
N LYS A 165 -10.98 -26.84 4.84
CA LYS A 165 -10.82 -28.01 5.71
C LYS A 165 -12.10 -28.27 6.51
N THR A 166 -12.61 -29.48 6.41
CA THR A 166 -13.79 -29.88 7.18
C THR A 166 -13.42 -30.15 8.65
N GLU A 167 -14.44 -30.23 9.51
CA GLU A 167 -14.23 -30.61 10.91
C GLU A 167 -13.63 -32.02 11.03
N GLU A 168 -14.04 -32.94 10.15
CA GLU A 168 -13.52 -34.30 10.09
C GLU A 168 -12.03 -34.33 9.70
N ASP A 169 -11.63 -33.51 8.71
CA ASP A 169 -10.23 -33.38 8.32
C ASP A 169 -9.37 -32.90 9.49
N LEU A 170 -9.83 -31.88 10.21
CA LEU A 170 -9.14 -31.35 11.39
C LEU A 170 -9.06 -32.39 12.51
N ARG A 171 -10.13 -33.16 12.73
CA ARG A 171 -10.17 -34.24 13.73
C ARG A 171 -9.18 -35.35 13.38
N ASN A 172 -9.10 -35.73 12.10
CA ASN A 172 -8.15 -36.71 11.61
C ASN A 172 -6.70 -36.22 11.73
N GLU A 173 -6.43 -34.95 11.43
CA GLU A 173 -5.11 -34.33 11.60
C GLU A 173 -4.68 -34.27 13.08
N VAL A 174 -5.60 -33.92 13.99
CA VAL A 174 -5.34 -33.91 15.44
C VAL A 174 -5.04 -35.31 15.95
N LYS A 175 -5.84 -36.33 15.56
CA LYS A 175 -5.58 -37.73 15.90
C LYS A 175 -4.22 -38.20 15.40
N ALA A 176 -3.92 -37.95 14.13
CA ALA A 176 -2.62 -38.30 13.55
C ALA A 176 -1.44 -37.60 14.26
N GLN A 177 -1.63 -36.38 14.75
CA GLN A 177 -0.59 -35.68 15.53
C GLN A 177 -0.42 -36.29 16.93
N LEU A 178 -1.51 -36.63 17.61
CA LEU A 178 -1.50 -37.29 18.92
C LEU A 178 -0.81 -38.65 18.84
N ASP A 179 -1.14 -39.44 17.82
CA ASP A 179 -0.55 -40.77 17.58
C ASP A 179 0.98 -40.69 17.34
N ARG A 180 1.43 -39.61 16.68
CA ARG A 180 2.86 -39.40 16.36
C ARG A 180 3.67 -38.83 17.53
N GLN A 181 3.03 -38.40 18.62
CA GLN A 181 3.68 -37.69 19.74
C GLN A 181 4.59 -36.52 19.30
N GLN A 182 4.30 -35.91 18.15
CA GLN A 182 5.14 -34.85 17.62
C GLN A 182 4.83 -33.51 18.29
N PRO A 183 5.84 -32.63 18.46
CA PRO A 183 5.61 -31.28 18.94
C PRO A 183 4.62 -30.55 18.03
N HIS A 184 3.75 -29.74 18.64
CA HIS A 184 2.62 -29.12 17.96
C HIS A 184 2.96 -28.53 16.58
N GLU A 185 2.28 -29.03 15.56
CA GLU A 185 2.48 -28.51 14.21
C GLU A 185 1.85 -27.11 14.11
N LYS A 186 2.68 -26.09 13.84
CA LYS A 186 2.23 -24.70 13.70
C LYS A 186 1.11 -24.52 12.68
N ARG A 187 1.06 -25.39 11.65
CA ARG A 187 0.00 -25.39 10.64
C ARG A 187 -1.33 -25.86 11.19
N LEU A 188 -1.34 -26.96 11.95
CA LEU A 188 -2.55 -27.48 12.58
C LEU A 188 -3.11 -26.48 13.61
N GLN A 189 -2.25 -25.91 14.47
CA GLN A 189 -2.67 -24.87 15.41
C GLN A 189 -3.33 -23.68 14.71
N LYS A 190 -2.76 -23.24 13.58
CA LYS A 190 -3.30 -22.15 12.79
C LYS A 190 -4.64 -22.51 12.13
N ALA A 191 -4.81 -23.76 11.69
CA ALA A 191 -6.06 -24.26 11.12
C ALA A 191 -7.16 -24.34 12.20
N LEU A 192 -6.85 -24.90 13.38
CA LEU A 192 -7.76 -24.95 14.52
C LEU A 192 -8.18 -23.55 14.97
N GLN A 193 -7.22 -22.63 15.14
CA GLN A 193 -7.55 -21.24 15.48
C GLN A 193 -8.42 -20.57 14.41
N HIS A 194 -8.15 -20.81 13.13
CA HIS A 194 -8.98 -20.27 12.05
C HIS A 194 -10.41 -20.82 12.11
N TRP A 195 -10.55 -22.13 12.31
CA TRP A 195 -11.84 -22.78 12.54
C TRP A 195 -12.56 -22.19 13.75
N GLY A 196 -11.88 -22.01 14.88
CA GLY A 196 -12.48 -21.44 16.09
C GLY A 196 -12.96 -20.00 15.88
N ILE A 197 -12.18 -19.17 15.18
CA ILE A 197 -12.61 -17.81 14.81
C ILE A 197 -13.85 -17.85 13.91
N ARG A 198 -13.87 -18.74 12.91
CA ARG A 198 -15.02 -18.92 12.02
C ARG A 198 -16.26 -19.34 12.80
N GLN A 199 -16.14 -20.31 13.71
CA GLN A 199 -17.27 -20.77 14.52
C GLN A 199 -17.81 -19.66 15.40
N ARG A 200 -16.95 -18.87 16.03
CA ARG A 200 -17.39 -17.68 16.81
C ARG A 200 -18.11 -16.65 15.94
N PHE A 201 -17.68 -16.47 14.70
CA PHE A 201 -18.31 -15.55 13.77
C PHE A 201 -19.70 -16.03 13.33
N VAL A 202 -19.85 -17.31 12.97
CA VAL A 202 -21.12 -17.89 12.49
C VAL A 202 -22.10 -18.10 13.65
N LEU A 203 -21.61 -18.60 14.79
CA LEU A 203 -22.39 -18.95 15.99
C LEU A 203 -22.29 -17.85 17.06
N ALA A 204 -22.22 -16.58 16.65
CA ALA A 204 -22.08 -15.47 17.57
C ALA A 204 -23.17 -15.50 18.67
N ALA A 205 -22.74 -15.73 19.91
CA ALA A 205 -23.64 -15.89 21.06
C ALA A 205 -24.36 -14.57 21.41
N ASN A 206 -23.75 -13.43 21.12
CA ASN A 206 -24.32 -12.12 21.40
C ASN A 206 -25.20 -11.65 20.21
N PRO A 207 -26.49 -11.34 20.43
CA PRO A 207 -27.39 -10.90 19.35
C PRO A 207 -27.00 -9.55 18.72
N LEU A 208 -26.15 -8.76 19.38
CA LEU A 208 -25.64 -7.49 18.86
C LEU A 208 -24.49 -7.68 17.86
N MET A 209 -23.91 -8.88 17.78
CA MET A 209 -22.87 -9.16 16.79
C MET A 209 -23.52 -9.41 15.41
N PRO A 210 -22.99 -8.79 14.35
CA PRO A 210 -23.37 -9.14 12.98
C PRO A 210 -23.06 -10.62 12.72
N LYS A 211 -24.02 -11.33 12.15
CA LYS A 211 -23.88 -12.74 11.79
C LYS A 211 -24.53 -13.02 10.43
N PRO A 212 -24.04 -14.02 9.70
CA PRO A 212 -24.67 -14.44 8.46
C PRO A 212 -26.07 -15.00 8.70
N ARG A 213 -26.88 -15.05 7.64
CA ARG A 213 -28.18 -15.73 7.62
C ARG A 213 -28.01 -17.18 8.00
N LYS A 214 -29.05 -17.74 8.64
CA LYS A 214 -29.09 -19.17 8.93
C LYS A 214 -29.15 -19.94 7.60
N PRO A 215 -28.45 -21.07 7.48
CA PRO A 215 -28.52 -21.88 6.27
C PRO A 215 -29.95 -22.38 6.07
N GLU A 216 -30.57 -21.99 4.95
CA GLU A 216 -31.86 -22.47 4.50
C GLU A 216 -31.67 -23.52 3.38
N PRO A 217 -32.55 -24.53 3.27
CA PRO A 217 -32.47 -25.52 2.19
C PRO A 217 -32.49 -24.83 0.81
N GLY A 218 -31.45 -25.04 0.01
CA GLY A 218 -31.29 -24.43 -1.32
C GLY A 218 -30.50 -23.12 -1.34
N SER A 219 -30.23 -22.50 -0.19
CA SER A 219 -29.33 -21.34 -0.10
C SER A 219 -27.85 -21.77 -0.05
N PRO A 220 -26.92 -21.00 -0.65
CA PRO A 220 -25.49 -21.30 -0.54
C PRO A 220 -25.01 -21.14 0.90
N HIS A 221 -24.06 -21.99 1.30
CA HIS A 221 -23.38 -21.83 2.58
C HIS A 221 -22.53 -20.55 2.58
N PHE A 222 -22.66 -19.76 3.65
CA PHE A 222 -21.86 -18.57 3.83
C PHE A 222 -20.36 -18.90 3.86
N SER A 223 -19.59 -18.28 2.97
CA SER A 223 -18.14 -18.48 2.88
C SER A 223 -17.42 -17.45 3.75
N PHE A 224 -16.83 -17.90 4.86
CA PHE A 224 -16.07 -17.03 5.76
C PHE A 224 -14.79 -16.51 5.11
N SER A 225 -14.15 -17.34 4.28
CA SER A 225 -13.01 -16.90 3.47
C SER A 225 -13.38 -15.82 2.47
N ALA A 226 -14.52 -15.92 1.76
CA ALA A 226 -15.00 -14.85 0.87
C ALA A 226 -15.23 -13.53 1.62
N TYR A 227 -15.80 -13.61 2.83
CA TYR A 227 -15.95 -12.44 3.71
C TYR A 227 -14.61 -11.81 4.09
N LEU A 228 -13.61 -12.60 4.49
CA LEU A 228 -12.29 -12.08 4.82
C LEU A 228 -11.57 -11.49 3.61
N ILE A 229 -11.77 -12.06 2.41
CA ILE A 229 -11.24 -11.54 1.14
C ILE A 229 -11.83 -10.16 0.85
N HIS A 230 -13.15 -10.02 0.98
CA HIS A 230 -13.82 -8.73 0.78
C HIS A 230 -13.31 -7.69 1.81
N CYS A 231 -13.28 -8.06 3.09
CA CYS A 231 -12.77 -7.19 4.17
C CYS A 231 -11.30 -6.80 3.97
N PHE A 232 -10.48 -7.70 3.42
CA PHE A 232 -9.08 -7.42 3.09
C PHE A 232 -9.00 -6.36 1.99
N GLY A 233 -9.77 -6.52 0.91
CA GLY A 233 -9.85 -5.54 -0.19
C GLY A 233 -10.24 -4.15 0.34
N ASP A 234 -11.28 -4.07 1.15
CA ASP A 234 -11.72 -2.82 1.81
C ASP A 234 -10.63 -2.21 2.67
N SER A 235 -9.97 -3.04 3.48
CA SER A 235 -8.91 -2.60 4.38
C SER A 235 -7.74 -2.04 3.61
N LEU A 236 -7.33 -2.72 2.53
CA LEU A 236 -6.22 -2.31 1.70
C LEU A 236 -6.56 -1.01 0.95
N ALA A 237 -7.71 -0.96 0.28
CA ALA A 237 -8.18 0.25 -0.42
C ALA A 237 -8.20 1.46 0.52
N THR A 238 -8.79 1.27 1.69
CA THR A 238 -8.85 2.32 2.69
C THR A 238 -7.54 2.59 3.42
N MET A 239 -6.49 1.75 3.34
CA MET A 239 -5.14 2.09 3.81
C MET A 239 -4.40 2.98 2.79
N ILE A 240 -4.82 2.91 1.53
CA ILE A 240 -4.15 3.57 0.41
C ILE A 240 -4.77 4.94 0.16
N GLU A 241 -6.08 5.07 0.37
CA GLU A 241 -6.75 6.36 0.41
C GLU A 241 -6.23 7.24 1.56
N LEU A 242 -5.39 8.22 1.20
CA LEU A 242 -4.87 9.20 2.14
C LEU A 242 -5.96 10.25 2.43
N PRO A 243 -6.51 10.29 3.65
CA PRO A 243 -7.47 11.33 3.99
C PRO A 243 -6.79 12.71 3.99
N PRO A 244 -7.54 13.79 3.76
CA PRO A 244 -7.01 15.15 3.86
C PRO A 244 -6.33 15.44 5.21
N SER A 245 -6.83 14.84 6.31
CA SER A 245 -6.23 14.98 7.63
C SER A 245 -4.80 14.42 7.72
N VAL A 246 -4.52 13.32 7.01
CA VAL A 246 -3.17 12.73 6.96
C VAL A 246 -2.28 13.61 6.11
N LEU A 247 -2.77 14.17 5.00
CA LEU A 247 -2.00 15.12 4.18
C LEU A 247 -1.63 16.38 4.95
N VAL A 248 -2.57 16.96 5.71
CA VAL A 248 -2.29 18.13 6.58
C VAL A 248 -1.24 17.78 7.64
N LEU A 249 -1.35 16.60 8.27
CA LEU A 249 -0.36 16.12 9.24
C LEU A 249 1.01 15.90 8.60
N THR A 250 1.05 15.30 7.40
CA THR A 250 2.28 15.13 6.62
C THR A 250 2.91 16.48 6.30
N LEU A 251 2.12 17.47 5.86
CA LEU A 251 2.62 18.82 5.58
C LEU A 251 3.21 19.46 6.83
N LEU A 252 2.54 19.32 7.98
CA LEU A 252 3.07 19.77 9.26
C LEU A 252 4.42 19.09 9.58
N ILE A 253 4.51 17.78 9.38
CA ILE A 253 5.75 17.01 9.60
C ILE A 253 6.86 17.46 8.65
N VAL A 254 6.57 17.71 7.37
CA VAL A 254 7.54 18.24 6.40
C VAL A 254 8.06 19.62 6.82
N VAL A 255 7.18 20.50 7.29
CA VAL A 255 7.58 21.82 7.82
C VAL A 255 8.51 21.66 9.04
N LEU A 256 8.20 20.72 9.94
CA LEU A 256 9.03 20.42 11.11
C LEU A 256 10.37 19.75 10.73
N LEU A 257 10.44 19.06 9.59
CA LEU A 257 11.64 18.42 9.07
C LEU A 257 12.59 19.39 8.35
N ARG A 258 12.18 20.65 8.11
CA ARG A 258 13.01 21.66 7.43
C ARG A 258 14.44 21.77 7.98
N PRO A 259 14.69 21.78 9.31
CA PRO A 259 16.06 21.83 9.84
C PRO A 259 16.90 20.60 9.47
N ALA A 260 16.26 19.42 9.36
CA ALA A 260 16.95 18.20 8.94
C ALA A 260 17.31 18.24 7.45
N LEU A 261 16.51 18.93 6.62
CA LEU A 261 16.80 19.12 5.19
C LEU A 261 17.97 20.08 4.93
N SER A 262 18.31 20.95 5.89
CA SER A 262 19.47 21.85 5.78
C SER A 262 20.80 21.23 6.22
N LEU A 263 20.79 19.98 6.67
CA LEU A 263 22.02 19.30 7.08
C LEU A 263 22.92 19.08 5.85
N PRO A 264 24.23 19.34 5.91
CA PRO A 264 25.15 19.05 4.82
C PRO A 264 25.82 17.66 4.96
N GLY A 265 26.12 17.03 3.83
CA GLY A 265 27.03 15.89 3.73
C GLY A 265 26.69 14.70 4.65
N ARG A 266 27.62 14.37 5.58
CA ARG A 266 27.54 13.19 6.47
C ARG A 266 26.35 13.23 7.42
N GLU A 267 25.92 14.42 7.85
CA GLU A 267 24.82 14.58 8.80
C GLU A 267 23.48 14.11 8.21
N VAL A 268 23.26 14.36 6.91
CA VAL A 268 22.09 13.85 6.18
C VAL A 268 22.08 12.33 6.15
N ILE A 269 23.23 11.70 5.90
CA ILE A 269 23.34 10.23 5.88
C ILE A 269 22.97 9.65 7.25
N ILE A 270 23.51 10.22 8.33
CA ILE A 270 23.19 9.79 9.70
C ILE A 270 21.69 9.98 9.97
N PHE A 271 21.13 11.12 9.59
CA PHE A 271 19.70 11.40 9.72
C PHE A 271 18.84 10.36 8.97
N MET A 272 19.20 10.03 7.73
CA MET A 272 18.50 9.01 6.92
C MET A 272 18.56 7.63 7.57
N ILE A 273 19.73 7.23 8.10
CA ILE A 273 19.86 5.97 8.87
C ILE A 273 18.92 6.00 10.09
N ILE A 274 18.93 7.07 10.88
CA ILE A 274 18.04 7.22 12.05
C ILE A 274 16.57 7.14 11.62
N ALA A 275 16.19 7.80 10.52
CA ALA A 275 14.85 7.76 9.98
C ALA A 275 14.43 6.35 9.54
N ALA A 276 15.32 5.59 8.88
CA ALA A 276 15.07 4.19 8.50
C ALA A 276 14.81 3.30 9.73
N PHE A 277 15.65 3.41 10.76
CA PHE A 277 15.45 2.67 12.01
C PHE A 277 14.21 3.14 12.78
N GLY A 278 13.90 4.44 12.75
CA GLY A 278 12.67 5.01 13.32
C GLY A 278 11.40 4.46 12.65
N LEU A 279 11.41 4.33 11.31
CA LEU A 279 10.32 3.71 10.55
C LEU A 279 10.19 2.22 10.86
N LEU A 280 11.31 1.49 10.93
CA LEU A 280 11.32 0.09 11.34
C LEU A 280 10.75 -0.09 12.75
N PHE A 281 11.22 0.70 13.71
CA PHE A 281 10.78 0.65 15.10
C PHE A 281 9.28 0.97 15.21
N SER A 282 8.81 2.01 14.53
CA SER A 282 7.38 2.39 14.53
C SER A 282 6.50 1.31 13.92
N THR A 283 6.94 0.70 12.81
CA THR A 283 6.24 -0.42 12.16
C THR A 283 6.25 -1.67 13.03
N TYR A 284 7.36 -1.95 13.72
CA TYR A 284 7.46 -3.05 14.68
C TYR A 284 6.51 -2.83 15.87
N LEU A 285 6.44 -1.62 16.43
CA LEU A 285 5.54 -1.30 17.54
C LEU A 285 4.08 -1.48 17.12
N ALA A 286 3.72 -1.01 15.92
CA ALA A 286 2.41 -1.27 15.34
C ALA A 286 2.15 -2.79 15.22
N TYR A 287 3.06 -3.54 14.59
CA TYR A 287 2.93 -4.98 14.47
C TYR A 287 2.80 -5.69 15.85
N ALA A 288 3.61 -5.33 16.84
CA ALA A 288 3.58 -5.89 18.17
C ALA A 288 2.25 -5.60 18.89
N PHE A 289 1.76 -4.37 18.77
CA PHE A 289 0.44 -3.98 19.29
C PHE A 289 -0.68 -4.78 18.63
N LEU A 290 -0.64 -4.96 17.32
CA LEU A 290 -1.65 -5.71 16.59
C LEU A 290 -1.60 -7.20 16.92
N LYS A 291 -0.40 -7.76 17.12
CA LYS A 291 -0.21 -9.12 17.61
C LYS A 291 -0.77 -9.30 19.02
N TYR A 292 -0.62 -8.29 19.89
CA TYR A 292 -1.26 -8.28 21.20
C TYR A 292 -2.79 -8.30 21.08
N ALA A 293 -3.38 -7.49 20.20
CA ALA A 293 -4.82 -7.48 19.96
C ALA A 293 -5.32 -8.83 19.39
N ASP A 294 -4.61 -9.39 18.41
CA ASP A 294 -4.88 -10.70 17.81
C ASP A 294 -4.84 -11.82 18.86
N ALA A 295 -3.85 -11.83 19.74
CA ALA A 295 -3.76 -12.80 20.84
C ALA A 295 -4.93 -12.71 21.84
N LYS A 296 -5.66 -11.60 21.89
CA LYS A 296 -6.86 -11.47 22.73
C LYS A 296 -8.15 -11.95 22.04
N ILE A 297 -8.17 -11.99 20.72
CA ILE A 297 -9.34 -12.37 19.91
C ILE A 297 -9.27 -13.84 19.49
N ARG A 298 -8.08 -14.44 19.46
CA ARG A 298 -7.91 -15.85 19.10
C ARG A 298 -8.30 -16.78 20.25
N PRO A 299 -9.02 -17.88 19.95
CA PRO A 299 -9.24 -18.95 20.90
C PRO A 299 -7.92 -19.69 21.20
N ASP A 300 -7.85 -20.31 22.37
CA ASP A 300 -6.67 -21.09 22.74
C ASP A 300 -6.54 -22.33 21.85
N ALA A 301 -5.37 -22.50 21.24
CA ALA A 301 -5.12 -23.64 20.37
C ALA A 301 -5.06 -24.96 21.14
N GLY A 302 -4.64 -24.93 22.41
CA GLY A 302 -4.59 -26.11 23.27
C GLY A 302 -6.00 -26.63 23.59
N ALA A 303 -6.89 -25.73 24.01
CA ALA A 303 -8.30 -26.05 24.25
C ALA A 303 -9.00 -26.61 22.99
N LEU A 304 -8.72 -26.03 21.82
CA LEU A 304 -9.24 -26.55 20.55
C LEU A 304 -8.66 -27.92 20.20
N MET A 305 -7.37 -28.17 20.46
CA MET A 305 -6.78 -29.49 20.25
C MET A 305 -7.45 -30.56 21.13
N ALA A 306 -7.75 -30.22 22.40
CA ALA A 306 -8.48 -31.12 23.29
C ALA A 306 -9.89 -31.44 22.76
N LEU A 307 -10.62 -30.41 22.33
CA LEU A 307 -11.96 -30.56 21.74
C LEU A 307 -11.98 -31.51 20.54
N PHE A 308 -11.03 -31.35 19.62
CA PHE A 308 -10.95 -32.22 18.43
C PHE A 308 -10.40 -33.61 18.74
N GLY A 309 -9.67 -33.78 19.85
CA GLY A 309 -9.22 -35.08 20.33
C GLY A 309 -10.36 -35.97 20.84
N ASP A 310 -11.41 -35.38 21.41
CA ASP A 310 -12.55 -36.12 21.95
C ASP A 310 -13.76 -36.12 20.98
N PRO A 311 -14.20 -37.28 20.44
CA PRO A 311 -15.36 -37.37 19.56
C PRO A 311 -16.70 -37.10 20.27
N ASN A 312 -16.75 -37.20 21.59
CA ASN A 312 -17.98 -37.09 22.38
C ASN A 312 -17.99 -35.83 23.26
N ALA A 313 -17.14 -34.84 22.95
CA ALA A 313 -17.03 -33.63 23.74
C ALA A 313 -18.41 -32.95 23.92
N PRO A 314 -18.87 -32.72 25.17
CA PRO A 314 -20.13 -32.05 25.42
C PRO A 314 -20.16 -30.62 24.88
N LEU A 315 -21.36 -30.09 24.65
CA LEU A 315 -21.55 -28.73 24.13
C LEU A 315 -20.88 -27.66 25.00
N GLU A 316 -20.86 -27.85 26.33
CA GLU A 316 -20.20 -26.93 27.27
C GLU A 316 -18.68 -26.85 27.04
N GLU A 317 -18.02 -27.97 26.74
CA GLU A 317 -16.59 -28.00 26.39
C GLU A 317 -16.32 -27.30 25.06
N THR A 318 -17.24 -27.42 24.10
CA THR A 318 -17.16 -26.69 22.82
C THR A 318 -17.22 -25.18 23.06
N VAL A 319 -18.16 -24.70 23.89
CA VAL A 319 -18.27 -23.28 24.23
C VAL A 319 -17.02 -22.79 24.98
N SER A 320 -16.50 -23.61 25.91
CA SER A 320 -15.27 -23.30 26.65
C SER A 320 -14.04 -23.24 25.73
N ALA A 321 -13.93 -24.12 24.73
CA ALA A 321 -12.80 -24.13 23.79
C ALA A 321 -12.84 -22.93 22.81
N LEU A 322 -14.02 -22.41 22.52
CA LEU A 322 -14.21 -21.19 21.73
C LEU A 322 -14.06 -19.90 22.54
N HIS A 323 -13.93 -19.99 23.86
CA HIS A 323 -13.72 -18.83 24.71
C HIS A 323 -12.41 -18.12 24.35
N CYS A 324 -12.46 -16.79 24.28
CA CYS A 324 -11.29 -15.96 24.00
C CYS A 324 -11.01 -15.01 25.17
N PRO A 325 -9.75 -14.61 25.41
CA PRO A 325 -9.40 -13.70 26.51
C PRO A 325 -10.11 -12.33 26.48
N ILE A 326 -10.70 -11.95 25.34
CA ILE A 326 -11.52 -10.74 25.22
C ILE A 326 -12.92 -10.92 25.85
N ASP A 327 -13.40 -12.15 25.99
CA ASP A 327 -14.73 -12.45 26.51
C ASP A 327 -14.85 -12.15 28.01
N ASP A 328 -13.74 -12.25 28.75
CA ASP A 328 -13.64 -11.86 30.16
C ASP A 328 -13.83 -10.36 30.41
N ARG A 329 -13.80 -9.54 29.36
CA ARG A 329 -13.94 -8.09 29.45
C ARG A 329 -15.42 -7.68 29.36
N PRO A 330 -15.83 -6.64 30.10
CA PRO A 330 -17.19 -6.12 29.98
C PRO A 330 -17.46 -5.67 28.54
N LEU A 331 -18.68 -5.98 28.04
CA LEU A 331 -19.11 -5.72 26.67
C LEU A 331 -18.92 -4.26 26.25
N ALA A 332 -19.14 -3.35 27.19
CA ALA A 332 -18.94 -1.93 27.02
C ALA A 332 -18.02 -1.40 28.12
N THR A 333 -17.00 -0.65 27.74
CA THR A 333 -16.12 0.06 28.68
C THR A 333 -16.25 1.55 28.46
N THR A 334 -16.29 2.32 29.55
CA THR A 334 -16.21 3.78 29.48
C THR A 334 -14.76 4.20 29.54
N LYS A 335 -14.19 4.69 28.43
CA LYS A 335 -12.87 5.35 28.47
C LYS A 335 -13.08 6.82 28.84
N GLN A 336 -12.33 7.31 29.83
CA GLN A 336 -12.52 8.65 30.39
C GLN A 336 -11.87 9.76 29.54
N TRP A 337 -10.91 9.44 28.67
CA TRP A 337 -10.11 10.44 27.96
C TRP A 337 -10.25 10.31 26.43
N PRO A 338 -10.45 11.42 25.68
CA PRO A 338 -10.67 12.81 26.09
C PRO A 338 -12.14 13.16 26.43
N ARG A 339 -13.10 12.27 26.15
CA ARG A 339 -14.50 12.37 26.58
C ARG A 339 -15.00 10.99 26.97
N ARG A 340 -15.87 10.89 27.99
CA ARG A 340 -16.54 9.63 28.37
C ARG A 340 -17.30 9.10 27.16
N ARG A 341 -16.77 8.05 26.53
CA ARG A 341 -17.44 7.31 25.46
C ARG A 341 -17.55 5.86 25.88
N VAL A 342 -18.75 5.33 25.70
CA VAL A 342 -18.99 3.88 25.78
C VAL A 342 -18.44 3.28 24.50
N VAL A 343 -17.46 2.40 24.63
CA VAL A 343 -16.85 1.69 23.50
C VAL A 343 -17.05 0.19 23.68
N ASN A 344 -17.30 -0.51 22.57
CA ASN A 344 -17.41 -1.96 22.60
C ASN A 344 -16.05 -2.59 23.00
N ARG A 345 -16.07 -3.80 23.56
CA ARG A 345 -14.87 -4.47 24.10
C ARG A 345 -13.74 -4.66 23.08
N ALA A 346 -14.07 -4.84 21.79
CA ALA A 346 -13.08 -4.98 20.71
C ALA A 346 -12.41 -3.64 20.38
N ALA A 347 -13.19 -2.58 20.24
CA ALA A 347 -12.74 -1.21 20.06
C ALA A 347 -11.89 -0.74 21.24
N ALA A 348 -12.20 -1.21 22.46
CA ALA A 348 -11.45 -0.90 23.67
C ALA A 348 -9.99 -1.39 23.63
N LEU A 349 -9.68 -2.41 22.82
CA LEU A 349 -8.29 -2.84 22.59
C LEU A 349 -7.45 -1.75 21.92
N PHE A 350 -8.08 -0.88 21.11
CA PHE A 350 -7.39 0.14 20.33
C PHE A 350 -7.09 1.42 21.13
N PRO A 351 -6.05 2.18 20.70
CA PRO A 351 -5.78 3.51 21.24
C PRO A 351 -7.04 4.37 21.21
N PHE A 352 -7.31 5.05 22.33
CA PHE A 352 -8.51 5.89 22.51
C PHE A 352 -9.86 5.16 22.33
N GLY A 353 -9.85 3.82 22.29
CA GLY A 353 -11.06 3.03 22.10
C GLY A 353 -11.63 3.14 20.69
N ASN A 354 -10.83 3.57 19.70
CA ASN A 354 -11.31 3.77 18.33
C ASN A 354 -10.32 3.18 17.31
N PRO A 355 -10.72 2.12 16.57
CA PRO A 355 -9.87 1.48 15.57
C PRO A 355 -9.42 2.44 14.44
N ARG A 356 -10.17 3.53 14.20
CA ARG A 356 -9.83 4.52 13.16
C ARG A 356 -8.48 5.19 13.40
N TYR A 357 -8.10 5.47 14.65
CA TYR A 357 -6.79 6.10 14.92
C TYR A 357 -5.64 5.19 14.53
N TYR A 358 -5.76 3.90 14.86
CA TYR A 358 -4.75 2.92 14.49
C TYR A 358 -4.66 2.75 12.98
N LYS A 359 -5.81 2.76 12.29
CA LYS A 359 -5.85 2.79 10.82
C LYS A 359 -5.14 4.02 10.24
N ARG A 360 -5.38 5.23 10.77
CA ARG A 360 -4.67 6.45 10.35
C ARG A 360 -3.16 6.36 10.58
N LEU A 361 -2.74 5.78 11.70
CA LEU A 361 -1.32 5.52 11.99
C LEU A 361 -0.69 4.61 10.93
N LEU A 362 -1.38 3.52 10.56
CA LEU A 362 -0.92 2.63 9.49
C LEU A 362 -0.82 3.35 8.15
N GLN A 363 -1.84 4.12 7.76
CA GLN A 363 -1.80 4.93 6.52
C GLN A 363 -0.57 5.86 6.49
N LEU A 364 -0.33 6.57 7.59
CA LEU A 364 0.81 7.49 7.72
C LEU A 364 2.15 6.75 7.63
N LEU A 365 2.27 5.60 8.31
CA LEU A 365 3.49 4.78 8.25
C LEU A 365 3.74 4.22 6.85
N LEU A 366 2.70 3.81 6.13
CA LEU A 366 2.82 3.33 4.75
C LEU A 366 3.25 4.47 3.82
N PHE A 367 2.65 5.65 3.97
CA PHE A 367 3.03 6.85 3.22
C PHE A 367 4.49 7.24 3.49
N PHE A 368 4.92 7.27 4.75
CA PHE A 368 6.32 7.58 5.07
C PHE A 368 7.30 6.53 4.55
N HIS A 369 6.88 5.27 4.49
CA HIS A 369 7.64 4.23 3.81
C HIS A 369 7.87 4.56 2.33
N ALA A 370 6.82 4.91 1.60
CA ALA A 370 6.92 5.31 0.20
C ALA A 370 7.77 6.58 0.03
N ALA A 371 7.54 7.59 0.87
CA ALA A 371 8.27 8.85 0.83
C ALA A 371 9.76 8.67 1.10
N TYR A 372 10.11 7.91 2.14
CA TYR A 372 11.50 7.61 2.47
C TYR A 372 12.18 6.79 1.37
N THR A 373 11.47 5.80 0.81
CA THR A 373 11.99 5.00 -0.32
C THR A 373 12.24 5.87 -1.54
N ALA A 374 11.33 6.80 -1.85
CA ALA A 374 11.48 7.72 -2.98
C ALA A 374 12.66 8.68 -2.81
N VAL A 375 12.82 9.28 -1.62
CA VAL A 375 13.99 10.11 -1.30
C VAL A 375 15.27 9.30 -1.45
N LEU A 376 15.30 8.07 -0.93
CA LEU A 376 16.46 7.20 -1.04
C LEU A 376 16.79 6.87 -2.51
N LEU A 377 15.78 6.53 -3.33
CA LEU A 377 15.93 6.31 -4.77
C LEU A 377 16.41 7.56 -5.50
N MET A 378 15.90 8.73 -5.13
CA MET A 378 16.37 10.00 -5.69
C MET A 378 17.85 10.22 -5.36
N CYS A 379 18.28 9.95 -4.12
CA CYS A 379 19.69 10.00 -3.75
C CYS A 379 20.56 9.00 -4.53
N PHE A 380 20.02 7.83 -4.89
CA PHE A 380 20.73 6.85 -5.72
C PHE A 380 20.87 7.31 -7.18
N PHE A 381 19.80 7.86 -7.75
CA PHE A 381 19.73 8.17 -9.17
C PHE A 381 20.24 9.56 -9.53
N ALA A 382 20.13 10.54 -8.62
CA ALA A 382 20.59 11.91 -8.83
C ALA A 382 22.03 11.90 -9.38
N GLN A 383 22.17 12.38 -10.61
CA GLN A 383 23.42 12.37 -11.36
C GLN A 383 24.35 13.53 -11.00
N GLU A 384 23.89 14.49 -10.21
CA GLU A 384 24.73 15.59 -9.75
C GLU A 384 25.97 15.03 -9.03
N ALA A 385 27.14 15.35 -9.60
CA ALA A 385 28.43 14.80 -9.21
C ALA A 385 28.70 14.93 -7.70
N ALA A 386 28.12 15.93 -7.03
CA ALA A 386 28.26 16.11 -5.59
C ALA A 386 27.51 15.06 -4.75
N SER A 387 26.29 14.65 -5.13
CA SER A 387 25.47 13.77 -4.27
C SER A 387 25.91 12.30 -4.36
N ARG A 388 26.22 11.80 -5.56
CA ARG A 388 26.82 10.46 -5.73
C ARG A 388 28.12 10.33 -4.98
N TYR A 389 28.98 11.35 -5.05
CA TYR A 389 30.27 11.36 -4.36
C TYR A 389 30.06 11.33 -2.84
N ILE A 390 29.06 12.03 -2.30
CA ILE A 390 28.76 11.99 -0.86
C ILE A 390 28.47 10.56 -0.38
N TRP A 391 27.64 9.78 -1.09
CA TRP A 391 27.29 8.43 -0.65
C TRP A 391 28.38 7.39 -0.95
N TRP A 392 29.05 7.52 -2.10
CA TRP A 392 30.12 6.59 -2.49
C TRP A 392 31.35 6.76 -1.61
N ASP A 393 31.78 8.00 -1.36
CA ASP A 393 33.02 8.27 -0.63
C ASP A 393 32.83 8.24 0.88
N ASN A 394 31.66 8.67 1.39
CA ASN A 394 31.43 8.70 2.84
C ASN A 394 30.72 7.47 3.38
N GLY A 395 30.22 6.55 2.54
CA GLY A 395 29.79 5.28 3.08
C GLY A 395 29.00 4.34 2.20
N TYR A 396 29.71 3.43 1.54
CA TYR A 396 29.15 2.13 1.12
C TYR A 396 28.40 1.39 2.24
N TRP A 397 28.78 1.63 3.51
CA TRP A 397 28.15 1.09 4.71
C TRP A 397 26.77 1.70 5.02
N SER A 398 26.47 2.90 4.50
CA SER A 398 25.18 3.57 4.72
C SER A 398 24.02 2.94 3.93
N TYR A 399 24.31 2.36 2.76
CA TYR A 399 23.30 1.67 1.95
C TYR A 399 22.70 0.45 2.65
N PRO A 400 23.45 -0.54 3.15
CA PRO A 400 22.86 -1.65 3.90
C PRO A 400 22.18 -1.16 5.19
N LEU A 401 22.69 -0.12 5.85
CA LEU A 401 22.08 0.43 7.06
C LEU A 401 20.75 1.15 6.82
N THR A 402 20.47 1.61 5.60
CA THR A 402 19.18 2.22 5.24
C THR A 402 18.25 1.21 4.57
N LEU A 403 18.77 0.37 3.67
CA LEU A 403 17.99 -0.61 2.91
C LEU A 403 17.54 -1.81 3.75
N LEU A 404 18.38 -2.34 4.66
CA LEU A 404 17.99 -3.51 5.48
C LEU A 404 16.84 -3.19 6.44
N PRO A 405 16.84 -2.06 7.19
CA PRO A 405 15.68 -1.70 8.01
C PRO A 405 14.44 -1.44 7.19
N LEU A 406 14.58 -0.79 6.02
CA LEU A 406 13.47 -0.51 5.12
C LEU A 406 12.84 -1.82 4.59
N GLY A 407 13.65 -2.74 4.08
CA GLY A 407 13.20 -4.04 3.59
C GLY A 407 12.61 -4.92 4.70
N THR A 408 13.21 -4.92 5.89
CA THR A 408 12.67 -5.63 7.07
C THR A 408 11.33 -5.05 7.49
N SER A 409 11.21 -3.72 7.47
CA SER A 409 9.99 -3.03 7.83
C SER A 409 8.88 -3.28 6.80
N PHE A 410 9.19 -3.32 5.50
CA PHE A 410 8.25 -3.75 4.47
C PHE A 410 7.85 -5.23 4.61
N TYR A 411 8.77 -6.11 5.02
CA TYR A 411 8.43 -7.48 5.36
C TYR A 411 7.45 -7.56 6.55
N LEU A 412 7.66 -6.76 7.60
CA LEU A 412 6.73 -6.67 8.73
C LEU A 412 5.34 -6.19 8.30
N TRP A 413 5.27 -5.25 7.35
CA TRP A 413 4.01 -4.78 6.77
C TRP A 413 3.15 -5.92 6.20
N THR A 414 3.77 -6.89 5.52
CA THR A 414 3.02 -8.05 4.99
C THR A 414 2.36 -8.87 6.09
N ARG A 415 3.04 -9.05 7.23
CA ARG A 415 2.50 -9.78 8.39
C ARG A 415 1.46 -8.94 9.15
N LEU A 416 1.69 -7.64 9.21
CA LEU A 416 0.79 -6.68 9.83
C LEU A 416 -0.56 -6.69 9.13
N LEU A 417 -0.58 -6.62 7.79
CA LEU A 417 -1.82 -6.56 7.00
C LEU A 417 -2.69 -7.81 7.18
N ARG A 418 -2.06 -8.98 7.24
CA ARG A 418 -2.74 -10.26 7.55
C ARG A 418 -3.44 -10.21 8.91
N THR A 419 -2.70 -9.80 9.94
CA THR A 419 -3.20 -9.74 11.31
C THR A 419 -4.28 -8.66 11.44
N PHE A 420 -4.11 -7.54 10.72
CA PHE A 420 -5.04 -6.41 10.72
C PHE A 420 -6.42 -6.84 10.25
N THR A 421 -6.47 -7.57 9.14
CA THR A 421 -7.72 -8.02 8.54
C THR A 421 -8.53 -8.88 9.52
N THR A 422 -7.88 -9.82 10.22
CA THR A 422 -8.57 -10.66 11.21
C THR A 422 -9.04 -9.86 12.42
N VAL A 423 -8.20 -8.97 12.97
CA VAL A 423 -8.53 -8.21 14.19
C VAL A 423 -9.63 -7.18 13.94
N PHE A 424 -9.64 -6.53 12.77
CA PHE A 424 -10.55 -5.41 12.47
C PHE A 424 -11.92 -5.81 11.94
N HIS A 425 -12.12 -7.07 11.54
CA HIS A 425 -13.35 -7.51 10.85
C HIS A 425 -14.00 -8.74 11.49
N VAL A 426 -13.62 -9.08 12.72
CA VAL A 426 -14.18 -10.18 13.49
C VAL A 426 -14.84 -9.65 14.77
N ASP A 427 -15.71 -10.43 15.39
CA ASP A 427 -16.45 -10.11 16.61
C ASP A 427 -17.26 -8.79 16.45
N PHE A 428 -17.16 -7.89 17.42
CA PHE A 428 -17.88 -6.60 17.45
C PHE A 428 -17.43 -5.59 16.40
N LEU A 429 -16.40 -5.91 15.60
CA LEU A 429 -15.94 -5.07 14.51
C LEU A 429 -16.33 -5.64 13.14
N ALA A 430 -17.03 -6.78 13.10
CA ALA A 430 -17.59 -7.31 11.87
C ALA A 430 -18.55 -6.31 11.21
N SER A 431 -18.51 -6.24 9.88
CA SER A 431 -19.35 -5.33 9.10
C SER A 431 -20.60 -6.06 8.64
N ALA A 432 -21.77 -5.67 9.17
CA ALA A 432 -23.05 -6.24 8.74
C ALA A 432 -23.34 -6.00 7.24
N ASN A 433 -22.87 -4.87 6.71
CA ASN A 433 -23.03 -4.55 5.29
C ASN A 433 -22.21 -5.51 4.43
N THR A 434 -20.96 -5.77 4.82
CA THR A 434 -20.07 -6.68 4.09
C THR A 434 -20.57 -8.12 4.14
N ILE A 435 -21.17 -8.56 5.26
CA ILE A 435 -21.83 -9.87 5.34
C ILE A 435 -22.94 -9.97 4.29
N ARG A 436 -23.81 -8.95 4.20
CA ARG A 436 -24.93 -8.92 3.24
C ARG A 436 -24.45 -8.84 1.79
N GLU A 437 -23.39 -8.09 1.52
CA GLU A 437 -22.78 -8.01 0.19
C GLU A 437 -22.25 -9.37 -0.26
N VAL A 438 -21.52 -10.07 0.62
CA VAL A 438 -21.00 -11.42 0.33
C VAL A 438 -22.15 -12.42 0.13
N GLU A 439 -23.18 -12.37 0.95
CA GLU A 439 -24.37 -13.21 0.78
C GLU A 439 -25.08 -12.94 -0.55
N ALA A 440 -25.26 -11.67 -0.93
CA ALA A 440 -25.87 -11.29 -2.19
C ALA A 440 -25.03 -11.73 -3.40
N GLU A 441 -23.71 -11.67 -3.31
CA GLU A 441 -22.80 -12.19 -4.34
C GLU A 441 -22.89 -13.71 -4.48
N GLN A 442 -22.96 -14.44 -3.36
CA GLN A 442 -23.14 -15.89 -3.36
C GLN A 442 -24.51 -16.30 -3.94
N ASP A 443 -25.58 -15.61 -3.55
CA ASP A 443 -26.92 -15.84 -4.09
C ASP A 443 -26.96 -15.57 -5.60
N LYS A 444 -26.33 -14.47 -6.05
CA LYS A 444 -26.20 -14.15 -7.48
C LYS A 444 -25.44 -15.24 -8.25
N ALA A 445 -24.36 -15.78 -7.68
CA ALA A 445 -23.59 -16.84 -8.31
C ALA A 445 -24.38 -18.15 -8.45
N VAL A 446 -25.19 -18.50 -7.44
CA VAL A 446 -26.10 -19.67 -7.52
C VAL A 446 -27.16 -19.45 -8.60
N LEU A 447 -27.83 -18.29 -8.60
CA LEU A 447 -28.83 -17.96 -9.61
C LEU A 447 -28.25 -17.99 -11.03
N GLN A 448 -27.05 -17.46 -11.24
CA GLN A 448 -26.38 -17.51 -12.53
C GLN A 448 -26.10 -18.95 -13.00
N ARG A 449 -25.65 -19.81 -12.09
CA ARG A 449 -25.43 -21.23 -12.39
C ARG A 449 -26.75 -21.94 -12.74
N ASP A 450 -27.81 -21.65 -12.00
CA ASP A 450 -29.12 -22.28 -12.24
C ASP A 450 -29.73 -21.81 -13.58
N VAL A 451 -29.56 -20.54 -13.93
CA VAL A 451 -29.94 -20.00 -15.27
C VAL A 451 -29.13 -20.67 -16.37
N GLN A 452 -27.81 -20.84 -16.21
CA GLN A 452 -26.97 -21.54 -17.19
C GLN A 452 -27.39 -23.01 -17.35
N PHE A 453 -27.78 -23.67 -16.27
CA PHE A 453 -28.26 -25.05 -16.31
C PHE A 453 -29.61 -25.17 -17.02
N LEU A 454 -30.54 -24.24 -16.76
CA LEU A 454 -31.82 -24.17 -17.47
C LEU A 454 -31.64 -23.93 -18.97
N ASP A 455 -30.74 -23.01 -19.33
CA ASP A 455 -30.42 -22.72 -20.73
C ASP A 455 -29.84 -23.95 -21.44
N TYR A 456 -28.92 -24.67 -20.79
CA TYR A 456 -28.39 -25.93 -21.31
C TYR A 456 -29.48 -26.99 -21.52
N LEU A 457 -30.40 -27.15 -20.56
CA LEU A 457 -31.51 -28.10 -20.69
C LEU A 457 -32.47 -27.74 -21.82
N MET A 458 -32.77 -26.45 -22.01
CA MET A 458 -33.61 -25.99 -23.11
C MET A 458 -33.00 -26.30 -24.48
N HIS A 459 -31.67 -26.18 -24.62
CA HIS A 459 -30.96 -26.47 -25.87
C HIS A 459 -30.78 -27.97 -26.15
N GLN A 460 -30.92 -28.86 -25.17
CA GLN A 460 -30.87 -30.32 -25.41
C GLN A 460 -32.22 -30.93 -25.81
N VAL A 461 -33.32 -30.26 -25.50
CA VAL A 461 -34.69 -30.78 -25.75
C VAL A 461 -35.24 -30.32 -27.11
N CYS A 462 -34.61 -29.32 -27.74
CA CYS A 462 -34.88 -28.91 -29.13
C CYS A 462 -33.89 -29.59 -30.07
#